data_AF-A0A559JNG4-F1
#
_entry.id   AF-A0A559JNG4-F1
#
_cell.length_a   1.000
_cell.length_b   1.000
_cell.length_c   1.000
_cell.angle_alpha   90.00
_cell.angle_beta   90.00
_cell.angle_gamma   90.00
#
_symmetry.space_group_name_H-M   'P 1'
#
loop_
_entity.id
_entity.type
_entity.pdbx_description
1 polymer ?
#
loop_
_entity_poly.entity_id
_entity_poly.type
_entity_poly.pdbx_seq_one_letter_code
_entity_poly.pdbx_strand_id
1 'polypeptide(L)'
;MIHPDDRGRAMLLSLLNGRGEHHLLDVREIVYLQTDGNGNITIYSYDDEYKMISTVKQLSGLLQQSGLVRTDRGTLINPNYLETFDGILGIIRLRTAIGEVIVPVPRKTQKQIMAYLKSVIDAAFDHE
;
A
#
# COMPACT_ATOMS: atom_id res chain seq x y z
N MET A 1 -26.01 9.47 -0.26
CA MET A 1 -26.39 8.62 -1.41
C MET A 1 -25.10 8.33 -2.16
N ILE A 2 -24.48 7.18 -1.90
CA ILE A 2 -23.24 6.76 -2.57
C ILE A 2 -23.66 6.03 -3.84
N HIS A 3 -23.21 6.50 -5.00
CA HIS A 3 -23.55 5.91 -6.29
C HIS A 3 -22.87 4.53 -6.42
N PRO A 4 -23.53 3.53 -7.00
CA PRO A 4 -22.97 2.17 -7.18
C PRO A 4 -21.75 2.09 -8.13
N ASP A 5 -21.26 3.22 -8.66
CA ASP A 5 -20.16 3.32 -9.63
C ASP A 5 -18.80 3.66 -8.98
N ASP A 6 -18.76 3.91 -7.68
CA ASP A 6 -17.52 4.26 -6.96
C ASP A 6 -16.58 3.06 -6.70
N ARG A 7 -16.96 1.83 -7.11
CA ARG A 7 -16.12 0.63 -7.01
C ARG A 7 -15.15 0.47 -8.20
N GLY A 8 -15.27 1.28 -9.25
CA GLY A 8 -14.54 1.12 -10.51
C GLY A 8 -13.69 2.31 -10.96
N ARG A 9 -13.69 3.44 -10.22
CA ARG A 9 -12.91 4.62 -10.64
C ARG A 9 -11.42 4.42 -10.34
N ALA A 10 -10.62 4.33 -11.40
CA ALA A 10 -9.17 4.39 -11.33
C ALA A 10 -8.74 5.67 -10.61
N MET A 11 -8.03 5.51 -9.48
CA MET A 11 -7.41 6.62 -8.77
C MET A 11 -5.99 6.75 -9.28
N LEU A 12 -5.72 7.73 -10.14
CA LEU A 12 -4.42 7.92 -10.75
C LEU A 12 -3.56 8.88 -9.93
N LEU A 13 -2.33 8.46 -9.64
CA LEU A 13 -1.29 9.30 -9.07
C LEU A 13 -0.34 9.75 -10.18
N SER A 14 -0.04 11.05 -10.22
CA SER A 14 1.06 11.54 -11.04
C SER A 14 2.37 11.46 -10.26
N LEU A 15 3.37 10.80 -10.86
CA LEU A 15 4.64 10.42 -10.25
C LEU A 15 5.80 10.69 -11.23
N LEU A 16 7.04 10.57 -10.74
CA LEU A 16 8.24 10.49 -11.56
C LEU A 16 8.85 9.10 -11.44
N ASN A 17 9.19 8.47 -12.55
CA ASN A 17 9.97 7.22 -12.52
C ASN A 17 11.44 7.49 -12.13
N GLY A 18 12.25 6.44 -12.03
CA GLY A 18 13.69 6.53 -11.71
C GLY A 18 14.50 7.43 -12.67
N ARG A 19 13.97 7.74 -13.86
CA ARG A 19 14.59 8.64 -14.86
C ARG A 19 14.10 10.09 -14.77
N GLY A 20 13.15 10.40 -13.89
CA GLY A 20 12.56 11.73 -13.77
C GLY A 20 11.49 12.02 -14.83
N GLU A 21 10.91 10.99 -15.46
CA GLU A 21 9.82 11.14 -16.42
C GLU A 21 8.47 11.02 -15.71
N HIS A 22 7.49 11.81 -16.14
CA HIS A 22 6.15 11.75 -15.59
C HIS A 22 5.46 10.43 -15.92
N HIS A 23 4.83 9.84 -14.91
CA HIS A 23 4.04 8.62 -15.03
C HIS A 23 2.72 8.77 -14.28
N LEU A 24 1.66 8.13 -14.80
CA LEU A 24 0.37 8.02 -14.11
C LEU A 24 0.21 6.58 -13.66
N LEU A 25 0.11 6.36 -12.35
CA LEU A 25 -0.02 5.04 -11.74
C LEU A 25 -1.38 4.90 -11.08
N ASP A 26 -2.09 3.80 -11.31
CA ASP A 26 -3.30 3.50 -10.54
C ASP A 26 -2.91 3.08 -9.12
N VAL A 27 -3.59 3.63 -8.12
CA VAL A 27 -3.36 3.29 -6.70
C VAL A 27 -3.44 1.79 -6.43
N ARG A 28 -4.21 1.02 -7.22
CA ARG A 28 -4.32 -0.44 -7.11
C ARG A 28 -3.05 -1.19 -7.51
N GLU A 29 -2.19 -0.55 -8.31
CA GLU A 29 -0.91 -1.11 -8.76
C GLU A 29 0.22 -0.89 -7.74
N ILE A 30 -0.04 -0.12 -6.68
CA ILE A 30 0.92 0.10 -5.60
C ILE A 30 1.02 -1.16 -4.75
N VAL A 31 2.25 -1.66 -4.59
CA VAL A 31 2.57 -2.76 -3.66
C VAL A 31 2.84 -2.22 -2.27
N TYR A 32 3.67 -1.18 -2.16
CA TYR A 32 3.92 -0.46 -0.92
C TYR A 32 4.48 0.93 -1.20
N LEU A 33 4.52 1.78 -0.18
CA LEU A 33 5.17 3.07 -0.24
C LEU A 33 5.92 3.35 1.05
N GLN A 34 6.97 4.16 0.93
CA GLN A 34 7.84 4.56 2.03
C GLN A 34 8.01 6.08 2.04
N THR A 35 7.87 6.66 3.22
CA THR A 35 8.17 8.08 3.49
C THR A 35 9.49 8.17 4.23
N ASP A 36 10.44 8.93 3.70
CA ASP A 36 11.73 9.18 4.34
C ASP A 36 11.63 10.22 5.48
N GLY A 37 12.74 10.46 6.19
CA GLY A 37 12.79 11.45 7.27
C GLY A 37 12.59 12.91 6.83
N ASN A 38 12.70 13.18 5.52
CA ASN A 38 12.50 14.50 4.92
C ASN A 38 11.05 14.67 4.40
N GLY A 39 10.21 13.63 4.49
CA GLY A 39 8.85 13.63 3.98
C GLY A 39 8.72 13.29 2.49
N ASN A 40 9.81 12.86 1.83
CA ASN A 40 9.74 12.37 0.46
C ASN A 40 9.11 10.99 0.44
N ILE A 41 8.21 10.77 -0.53
CA ILE A 41 7.51 9.51 -0.69
C ILE A 41 8.06 8.78 -1.92
N THR A 42 8.48 7.54 -1.71
CA THR A 42 8.79 6.58 -2.77
C THR A 42 7.66 5.55 -2.82
N ILE A 43 7.15 5.30 -4.02
CA ILE A 43 6.08 4.36 -4.30
C ILE A 43 6.67 3.20 -5.08
N TYR A 44 6.35 1.99 -4.66
CA TYR A 44 6.81 0.77 -5.29
C TYR A 44 5.59 0.07 -5.88
N SER A 45 5.61 -0.10 -7.19
CA SER A 45 4.66 -0.93 -7.93
C SER A 45 5.20 -2.35 -8.06
N TYR A 46 4.49 -3.21 -8.78
CA TYR A 46 4.96 -4.57 -9.02
C TYR A 46 6.27 -4.58 -9.82
N ASP A 47 6.39 -3.71 -10.82
CA ASP A 47 7.48 -3.74 -11.83
C ASP A 47 8.49 -2.58 -11.72
N ASP A 48 8.16 -1.50 -11.01
CA ASP A 48 8.99 -0.27 -10.98
C ASP A 48 8.82 0.53 -9.67
N GLU A 49 9.75 1.45 -9.43
CA GLU A 49 9.73 2.42 -8.33
C GLU A 49 9.56 3.86 -8.85
N TYR A 50 8.81 4.65 -8.09
CA TYR A 50 8.44 6.01 -8.47
C TYR A 50 8.60 6.97 -7.30
N LYS A 51 9.05 8.19 -7.60
CA LYS A 51 9.05 9.31 -6.66
C LYS A 51 7.80 10.13 -6.84
N MET A 52 7.17 10.49 -5.73
CA MET A 52 5.98 11.34 -5.77
C MET A 52 6.35 12.80 -5.99
N ILE A 53 5.59 13.48 -6.86
CA ILE A 53 5.70 14.93 -7.10
C ILE A 53 4.74 15.76 -6.24
N SER A 54 3.77 15.09 -5.60
CA SER A 54 2.71 15.71 -4.78
C SER A 54 3.01 15.64 -3.29
N THR A 55 2.31 16.46 -2.51
CA THR A 55 2.52 16.54 -1.06
C THR A 55 1.85 15.39 -0.30
N VAL A 56 2.39 15.04 0.87
CA VAL A 56 1.83 14.05 1.82
C VAL A 56 0.33 14.30 2.11
N LYS A 57 -0.11 15.56 2.14
CA LYS A 57 -1.49 15.96 2.41
C LYS A 57 -2.47 15.55 1.30
N GLN A 58 -2.06 15.64 0.04
CA GLN A 58 -2.88 15.17 -1.09
C GLN A 58 -2.93 13.64 -1.11
N LEU A 59 -1.84 13.00 -0.70
CA LEU A 59 -1.75 11.56 -0.64
C LEU A 59 -2.63 10.97 0.48
N SER A 60 -2.70 11.58 1.66
CA SER A 60 -3.42 10.99 2.80
C SER A 60 -4.91 10.72 2.51
N GLY A 61 -5.57 11.60 1.77
CA GLY A 61 -6.97 11.41 1.36
C GLY A 61 -7.15 10.27 0.37
N LEU A 62 -6.26 10.14 -0.61
CA LEU A 62 -6.27 9.05 -1.59
C LEU A 62 -5.92 7.71 -0.94
N LEU A 63 -4.94 7.70 -0.03
CA LEU A 63 -4.54 6.49 0.68
C LEU A 63 -5.62 5.99 1.64
N GLN A 64 -6.39 6.88 2.26
CA GLN A 64 -7.53 6.44 3.08
C GLN A 64 -8.57 5.63 2.29
N GLN A 65 -8.69 5.91 1.00
CA GLN A 65 -9.65 5.23 0.12
C GLN A 65 -9.05 4.03 -0.62
N SER A 66 -7.72 3.89 -0.59
CA SER A 66 -6.96 2.89 -1.34
C SER A 66 -6.98 1.46 -0.78
N GLY A 67 -7.35 1.30 0.49
CA GLY A 67 -7.19 0.02 1.20
C GLY A 67 -5.74 -0.30 1.61
N LEU A 68 -4.77 0.61 1.40
CA LEU A 68 -3.41 0.43 1.92
C LEU A 68 -3.40 0.44 3.45
N VAL A 69 -2.59 -0.45 4.03
CA VAL A 69 -2.46 -0.63 5.48
C VAL A 69 -1.13 -0.08 5.94
N ARG A 70 -1.18 0.78 6.97
CA ARG A 70 0.03 1.34 7.57
C ARG A 70 0.69 0.32 8.51
N THR A 71 1.96 0.01 8.27
CA THR A 71 2.74 -0.91 9.11
C THR A 71 3.57 -0.16 10.16
N ASP A 72 4.14 0.99 9.79
CA ASP A 72 4.89 1.86 10.68
C ASP A 72 4.71 3.35 10.36
N ARG A 73 5.59 4.23 10.86
CA ARG A 73 5.46 5.67 10.64
C ARG A 73 5.72 6.10 9.18
N GLY A 74 6.48 5.35 8.40
CA GLY A 74 6.82 5.70 7.02
C GLY A 74 6.22 4.75 5.98
N THR A 75 5.73 3.58 6.38
CA THR A 75 5.44 2.49 5.45
C THR A 75 3.96 2.15 5.42
N LEU A 76 3.41 2.12 4.20
CA LEU A 76 2.09 1.57 3.92
C LEU A 76 2.22 0.46 2.88
N ILE A 77 1.46 -0.62 3.07
CA ILE A 77 1.51 -1.81 2.22
C ILE A 77 0.13 -2.09 1.63
N ASN A 78 0.10 -2.72 0.45
CA ASN A 78 -1.11 -3.22 -0.16
C ASN A 78 -1.32 -4.69 0.23
N PRO A 79 -2.38 -5.02 0.98
CA PRO A 79 -2.66 -6.37 1.43
C PRO A 79 -2.84 -7.38 0.29
N ASN A 80 -3.21 -6.93 -0.92
CA ASN A 80 -3.40 -7.82 -2.07
C ASN A 80 -2.09 -8.45 -2.56
N TYR A 81 -0.95 -7.84 -2.21
CA TYR A 81 0.38 -8.36 -2.53
C TYR A 81 1.05 -9.05 -1.34
N LEU A 82 0.33 -9.22 -0.22
CA LEU A 82 0.83 -9.90 0.96
C LEU A 82 0.88 -11.42 0.71
N GLU A 83 2.06 -12.00 0.88
CA GLU A 83 2.23 -13.46 0.83
C GLU A 83 2.13 -14.06 2.22
N THR A 84 2.85 -13.47 3.19
CA THR A 84 2.85 -13.96 4.57
C THR A 84 2.98 -12.81 5.57
N PHE A 85 2.39 -13.02 6.75
CA PHE A 85 2.70 -12.25 7.94
C PHE A 85 3.21 -13.20 9.03
N ASP A 86 4.42 -12.95 9.50
CA ASP A 86 4.99 -13.64 10.65
C ASP A 86 4.89 -12.74 11.88
N GLY A 87 3.95 -13.05 12.77
CA GLY A 87 3.74 -12.29 14.00
C GLY A 87 4.85 -12.48 15.04
N ILE A 88 5.62 -13.56 14.97
CA ILE A 88 6.73 -13.83 15.88
C ILE A 88 7.94 -12.96 15.49
N LEU A 89 8.30 -12.99 14.21
CA LEU A 89 9.37 -12.17 13.65
C LEU A 89 8.95 -10.70 13.47
N GLY A 90 7.64 -10.43 13.40
CA GLY A 90 7.10 -9.11 13.16
C GLY A 90 7.42 -8.60 11.77
N ILE A 91 7.21 -9.44 10.75
CA ILE A 91 7.49 -9.10 9.35
C ILE A 91 6.31 -9.45 8.44
N ILE A 92 6.12 -8.65 7.40
CA ILE A 92 5.28 -8.97 6.24
C ILE A 92 6.20 -9.27 5.06
N ARG A 93 5.86 -10.28 4.28
CA ARG A 93 6.46 -10.51 2.95
C ARG A 93 5.47 -10.08 1.89
N LEU A 94 5.93 -9.22 0.99
CA LEU A 94 5.20 -8.76 -0.17
C LEU A 94 5.80 -9.35 -1.43
N ARG A 95 4.95 -9.79 -2.36
CA ARG A 95 5.37 -10.22 -3.68
C ARG A 95 5.57 -9.03 -4.60
N THR A 96 6.70 -8.98 -5.30
CA THR A 96 6.98 -8.05 -6.40
C THR A 96 7.43 -8.80 -7.65
N ALA A 97 7.62 -8.13 -8.78
CA ALA A 97 8.16 -8.75 -9.99
C ALA A 97 9.63 -9.18 -9.82
N ILE A 98 10.37 -8.42 -9.02
CA ILE A 98 11.82 -8.59 -8.82
C ILE A 98 12.17 -9.49 -7.63
N GLY A 99 11.18 -9.91 -6.83
CA GLY A 99 11.35 -10.82 -5.70
C GLY A 99 10.42 -10.51 -4.52
N GLU A 100 10.84 -10.94 -3.33
CA GLU A 100 10.12 -10.66 -2.07
C GLU A 100 10.64 -9.38 -1.42
N VAL A 101 9.72 -8.55 -0.94
CA VAL A 101 10.04 -7.40 -0.08
C VAL A 101 9.62 -7.72 1.35
N ILE A 102 10.55 -7.55 2.28
CA ILE A 102 10.31 -7.75 3.71
C ILE A 102 10.04 -6.40 4.36
N VAL A 103 8.85 -6.23 4.93
CA VAL A 103 8.43 -5.03 5.64
C VAL A 103 8.35 -5.30 7.14
N PRO A 104 9.10 -4.56 7.99
CA PRO A 104 9.02 -4.72 9.42
C PRO A 104 7.67 -4.20 9.96
N VAL A 105 7.15 -4.91 10.96
CA VAL A 105 5.91 -4.58 11.65
C VAL A 105 6.18 -4.45 13.16
N PRO A 106 6.20 -3.22 13.69
CA PRO A 106 6.35 -2.97 15.11
C PRO A 106 5.27 -3.70 15.93
N ARG A 107 5.63 -4.28 17.08
CA ARG A 107 4.72 -5.02 17.98
C ARG A 107 3.39 -4.31 18.26
N LYS A 108 3.43 -2.99 18.43
CA LYS A 108 2.23 -2.16 18.67
C LYS A 108 1.23 -2.17 17.50
N THR A 109 1.70 -2.36 16.27
CA THR A 109 0.89 -2.37 15.05
C THR A 109 0.42 -3.79 14.67
N GLN A 110 1.13 -4.83 15.12
CA GLN A 110 0.84 -6.22 14.75
C GLN A 110 -0.62 -6.63 15.04
N LYS A 111 -1.17 -6.24 16.19
CA LYS A 111 -2.57 -6.54 16.55
C LYS A 111 -3.57 -5.91 15.58
N GLN A 112 -3.30 -4.68 15.13
CA GLN A 112 -4.16 -3.97 14.18
C GLN A 112 -4.11 -4.64 12.80
N ILE A 113 -2.91 -5.00 12.32
CA ILE A 113 -2.75 -5.70 11.04
C ILE A 113 -3.44 -7.05 11.08
N MET A 114 -3.29 -7.82 12.16
CA MET A 114 -3.96 -9.11 12.30
C MET A 114 -5.47 -9.01 12.29
N ALA A 115 -6.03 -8.02 13.00
CA ALA A 115 -7.47 -7.78 12.99
C ALA A 115 -7.97 -7.41 11.58
N TYR A 116 -7.22 -6.56 10.87
CA TYR A 116 -7.55 -6.17 9.51
C TYR A 116 -7.50 -7.36 8.54
N LEU A 117 -6.40 -8.13 8.53
CA LEU A 117 -6.24 -9.28 7.62
C LEU A 117 -7.33 -10.32 7.88
N LYS A 118 -7.67 -10.58 9.15
CA LYS A 118 -8.80 -11.45 9.49
C LYS A 118 -10.12 -10.93 8.90
N SER A 119 -10.41 -9.63 9.04
CA SER A 119 -11.65 -9.05 8.52
C SER A 119 -11.77 -9.13 6.99
N VAL A 120 -10.64 -9.02 6.27
CA VAL A 120 -10.61 -9.15 4.80
C VAL A 120 -10.90 -10.61 4.39
N ILE A 121 -10.33 -11.56 5.11
CA ILE A 121 -10.56 -12.99 4.89
C ILE A 121 -12.03 -13.33 5.16
N ASP A 122 -12.57 -12.92 6.31
CA ASP A 122 -13.96 -13.18 6.69
C ASP A 122 -14.93 -12.59 5.63
N ALA A 123 -14.66 -11.37 5.16
CA ALA A 123 -15.46 -10.73 4.10
C ALA A 123 -15.35 -11.44 2.73
N ALA A 124 -14.24 -12.10 2.42
CA ALA A 124 -14.10 -12.88 1.19
C ALA A 124 -14.92 -14.17 1.24
N PHE A 125 -15.06 -14.78 2.42
CA PHE A 125 -15.83 -16.01 2.62
C PHE A 125 -17.35 -15.77 2.78
N ASP A 126 -17.79 -14.60 3.24
CA ASP A 126 -19.22 -14.25 3.35
C ASP A 126 -19.91 -14.02 1.98
N HIS A 127 -19.15 -14.00 0.88
CA HIS A 127 -19.64 -13.79 -0.48
C HIS A 127 -19.70 -15.08 -1.33
N GLU A 128 -19.52 -16.25 -0.72
CA GLU A 128 -19.64 -17.59 -1.33
C GLU A 128 -20.94 -18.29 -0.91
#